data_AF-A0A936PP49-F1
#
_entry.id   AF-A0A936PP49-F1
#
_cell.length_a   1.000
_cell.length_b   1.000
_cell.length_c   1.000
_cell.angle_alpha   90.00
_cell.angle_beta   90.00
_cell.angle_gamma   90.00
#
_symmetry.space_group_name_H-M   'P 1'
#
loop_
_entity.id
_entity.type
_entity.pdbx_description
1 polymer ?
#
loop_
_entity_poly.entity_id
_entity_poly.type
_entity_poly.pdbx_seq_one_letter_code
_entity_poly.pdbx_strand_id
1 'polypeptide(L)'
;MSRPEHPLARVIGGGAANPDGDDLVFTGQGLSRDGLAALVIRDCQPEVRLTQSCRSLSRGHLITRCEGADVLELDGKPALQVLAALLAARDDGDDSPLLAGHAGPGDRVGAEGLFVRPFMGLDRARAAVRLSQPAQEGDALLFLTRAVDSSRADLNAMMIETLGVLRRRRPAFALMTNCAGRGAEFQGIPDYDAAVVSGFLDGVPLAGFFGGFELGPFRGKTQLHLFSAVLAVGG
;
A
#
# COMPACT_ATOMS: atom_id res chain seq x y z
N MET A 1 19.25 -10.77 -21.61
CA MET A 1 18.55 -9.87 -22.55
C MET A 1 17.91 -8.77 -21.73
N SER A 2 18.49 -7.57 -21.76
CA SER A 2 17.95 -6.39 -21.08
C SER A 2 16.65 -5.97 -21.77
N ARG A 3 15.54 -6.06 -21.04
CA ARG A 3 14.23 -5.60 -21.49
C ARG A 3 14.32 -4.10 -21.80
N PRO A 4 13.86 -3.61 -22.97
CA PRO A 4 13.92 -2.19 -23.25
C PRO A 4 13.08 -1.46 -22.20
N GLU A 5 13.72 -0.57 -21.44
CA GLU A 5 13.04 0.36 -20.55
C GLU A 5 12.22 1.29 -21.43
N HIS A 6 10.91 1.03 -21.55
CA HIS A 6 9.99 1.98 -22.13
C HIS A 6 9.98 3.22 -21.23
N PRO A 7 10.38 4.40 -21.72
CA PRO A 7 10.16 5.62 -20.98
C PRO A 7 8.65 5.89 -20.99
N LEU A 8 8.09 6.25 -19.83
CA LEU A 8 6.92 7.15 -19.66
C LEU A 8 5.49 6.59 -19.45
N ALA A 9 5.24 5.28 -19.44
CA ALA A 9 3.89 4.80 -19.06
C ALA A 9 3.77 4.69 -17.52
N ARG A 10 2.99 5.58 -16.88
CA ARG A 10 2.57 5.40 -15.48
C ARG A 10 1.57 4.25 -15.42
N VAL A 11 1.95 3.15 -14.79
CA VAL A 11 1.06 2.00 -14.59
C VAL A 11 0.35 2.14 -13.24
N ILE A 12 -0.98 2.11 -13.29
CA ILE A 12 -1.89 2.20 -12.15
C ILE A 12 -2.93 1.10 -12.33
N GLY A 13 -3.35 0.47 -11.24
CA GLY A 13 -4.34 -0.59 -11.31
C GLY A 13 -4.31 -1.46 -10.07
N GLY A 14 -4.70 -2.71 -10.24
CA GLY A 14 -4.73 -3.71 -9.19
C GLY A 14 -5.15 -5.05 -9.78
N GLY A 15 -5.24 -6.06 -8.92
CA GLY A 15 -5.63 -7.39 -9.35
C GLY A 15 -6.18 -8.22 -8.22
N ALA A 16 -6.69 -9.40 -8.55
CA ALA A 16 -6.98 -10.42 -7.54
C ALA A 16 -5.65 -10.96 -6.98
N ALA A 17 -5.68 -11.49 -5.76
CA ALA A 17 -4.58 -12.25 -5.20
C ALA A 17 -5.18 -13.53 -4.63
N ASN A 18 -5.10 -14.63 -5.38
CA ASN A 18 -5.54 -15.94 -4.94
C ASN A 18 -4.33 -16.83 -4.67
N PRO A 19 -3.95 -17.07 -3.40
CA PRO A 19 -2.83 -17.94 -3.06
C PRO A 19 -3.05 -19.40 -3.52
N ASP A 20 -4.31 -19.84 -3.58
CA ASP A 20 -4.71 -21.24 -3.76
C ASP A 20 -5.61 -21.47 -5.00
N GLY A 21 -5.73 -20.49 -5.89
CA GLY A 21 -6.69 -20.52 -7.00
C GLY A 21 -6.15 -19.96 -8.31
N ASP A 22 -6.93 -20.14 -9.39
CA ASP A 22 -6.61 -19.54 -10.68
C ASP A 22 -7.03 -18.08 -10.73
N ASP A 23 -6.14 -17.19 -11.16
CA ASP A 23 -6.50 -15.83 -11.52
C ASP A 23 -7.12 -15.81 -12.92
N LEU A 24 -8.39 -15.40 -13.02
CA LEU A 24 -9.18 -15.46 -14.24
C LEU A 24 -9.54 -14.06 -14.74
N VAL A 25 -9.44 -13.87 -16.05
CA VAL A 25 -9.95 -12.68 -16.76
C VAL A 25 -11.07 -13.10 -17.70
N PHE A 26 -12.23 -12.44 -17.58
CA PHE A 26 -13.33 -12.59 -18.51
C PHE A 26 -13.19 -11.62 -19.68
N THR A 27 -13.03 -12.12 -20.90
CA THR A 27 -12.76 -11.31 -22.10
C THR A 27 -13.98 -11.05 -22.97
N GLY A 28 -15.17 -11.43 -22.49
CA GLY A 28 -16.41 -11.46 -23.30
C GLY A 28 -16.49 -12.61 -24.30
N GLN A 29 -15.36 -13.26 -24.63
CA GLN A 29 -15.29 -14.46 -25.47
C GLN A 29 -14.97 -15.74 -24.69
N GLY A 30 -14.67 -15.61 -23.39
CA GLY A 30 -14.36 -16.74 -22.53
C GLY A 30 -13.60 -16.31 -21.28
N LEU A 31 -13.05 -17.31 -20.59
CA LEU A 31 -12.18 -17.15 -19.43
C LEU A 31 -10.74 -17.39 -19.86
N SER A 32 -9.85 -16.45 -19.51
CA SER A 32 -8.40 -16.63 -19.61
C SER A 32 -7.82 -16.83 -18.22
N ARG A 33 -7.00 -17.87 -18.05
CA ARG A 33 -6.12 -18.02 -16.88
C ARG A 33 -4.91 -17.12 -17.05
N ASP A 34 -4.36 -16.63 -15.94
CA ASP A 34 -3.17 -15.76 -15.88
C ASP A 34 -3.27 -14.54 -16.81
N GLY A 35 -4.49 -14.05 -17.01
CA GLY A 35 -4.79 -12.98 -17.94
C GLY A 35 -4.51 -11.60 -17.36
N LEU A 36 -4.27 -10.62 -18.24
CA LEU A 36 -4.22 -9.20 -17.91
C LEU A 36 -5.20 -8.44 -18.80
N ALA A 37 -6.00 -7.57 -18.18
CA ALA A 37 -6.75 -6.53 -18.89
C ALA A 37 -6.07 -5.18 -18.64
N ALA A 38 -5.89 -4.39 -19.70
CA ALA A 38 -5.26 -3.07 -19.61
C ALA A 38 -5.95 -2.07 -20.52
N LEU A 39 -6.03 -0.82 -20.05
CA LEU A 39 -6.47 0.34 -20.82
C LEU A 39 -5.28 1.30 -20.95
N VAL A 40 -5.03 1.79 -22.17
CA VAL A 40 -4.00 2.81 -22.42
C VAL A 40 -4.70 4.14 -22.70
N ILE A 41 -4.47 5.11 -21.81
CA ILE A 41 -4.91 6.50 -21.99
C ILE A 41 -3.72 7.29 -22.51
N ARG A 42 -3.85 7.90 -23.68
CA ARG A 42 -2.82 8.75 -24.30
C ARG A 42 -3.13 10.22 -24.03
N ASP A 43 -2.11 11.06 -24.18
CA ASP A 43 -2.21 12.52 -24.05
C ASP A 43 -2.78 12.98 -22.69
N CYS A 44 -2.56 12.17 -21.65
CA CYS A 44 -2.99 12.42 -20.28
C CYS A 44 -1.78 12.30 -19.35
N GLN A 45 -1.62 13.26 -18.44
CA GLN A 45 -0.67 13.18 -17.33
C GLN A 45 -1.47 13.16 -16.03
N PRO A 46 -2.01 12.00 -15.63
CA PRO A 46 -2.85 11.93 -14.46
C PRO A 46 -2.02 12.22 -13.21
N GLU A 47 -2.63 12.93 -12.27
CA GLU A 47 -2.11 13.02 -10.93
C GLU A 47 -2.38 11.72 -10.19
N VAL A 48 -1.34 11.12 -9.62
CA VAL A 48 -1.45 9.82 -8.97
C VAL A 48 -1.07 9.95 -7.52
N ARG A 49 -1.94 9.43 -6.65
CA ARG A 49 -1.76 9.42 -5.20
C ARG A 49 -2.07 8.07 -4.61
N LEU A 50 -1.50 7.84 -3.43
CA LEU A 50 -1.68 6.64 -2.65
C LEU A 50 -2.07 7.05 -1.23
N THR A 51 -3.01 6.31 -0.64
CA THR A 51 -3.37 6.41 0.78
C THR A 51 -3.22 5.04 1.44
N GLN A 52 -2.83 4.99 2.71
CA GLN A 52 -2.59 3.76 3.47
C GLN A 52 -3.54 3.62 4.66
N SER A 53 -3.86 2.37 5.04
CA SER A 53 -4.77 2.07 6.16
C SER A 53 -4.07 1.75 7.47
N CYS A 54 -2.86 2.28 7.65
CA CYS A 54 -2.01 1.91 8.76
C CYS A 54 -1.57 3.11 9.60
N ARG A 55 -1.33 2.84 10.88
CA ARG A 55 -0.71 3.74 11.84
C ARG A 55 0.63 3.16 12.28
N SER A 56 1.64 4.00 12.40
CA SER A 56 2.92 3.57 12.98
C SER A 56 2.79 3.31 14.48
N LEU A 57 3.29 2.17 14.91
CA LEU A 57 3.43 1.81 16.33
C LEU A 57 4.83 2.16 16.84
N SER A 58 5.83 2.07 15.97
CA SER A 58 7.22 2.35 16.29
C SER A 58 7.80 3.45 15.42
N ARG A 59 8.95 3.99 15.83
CA ARG A 59 9.87 4.63 14.90
C ARG A 59 10.43 3.62 13.90
N GLY A 60 11.15 4.10 12.89
CA GLY A 60 12.01 3.25 12.08
C GLY A 60 13.15 2.65 12.90
N HIS A 61 13.28 1.33 12.85
CA HIS A 61 14.37 0.55 13.41
C HIS A 61 15.31 0.10 12.29
N LEU A 62 16.61 0.30 12.45
CA LEU A 62 17.60 -0.16 11.48
C LEU A 62 17.68 -1.67 11.50
N ILE A 63 17.51 -2.32 10.34
CA ILE A 63 17.79 -3.75 10.19
C ILE A 63 19.30 -3.91 10.23
N THR A 64 19.83 -4.39 11.36
CA THR A 64 21.27 -4.61 11.55
C THR A 64 21.69 -6.03 11.17
N ARG A 65 20.76 -6.98 11.15
CA ARG A 65 21.02 -8.34 10.68
C ARG A 65 19.76 -9.02 10.15
N CYS A 66 19.85 -9.66 8.98
CA CYS A 66 18.76 -10.48 8.43
C CYS A 66 19.24 -11.68 7.62
N GLU A 67 18.38 -12.68 7.47
CA GLU A 67 18.59 -13.86 6.61
C GLU A 67 17.34 -14.12 5.77
N GLY A 68 17.42 -13.86 4.46
CA GLY A 68 16.24 -13.92 3.60
C GLY A 68 15.14 -12.99 4.13
N ALA A 69 13.97 -13.52 4.46
CA ALA A 69 12.86 -12.75 5.03
C ALA A 69 12.84 -12.71 6.57
N ASP A 70 13.79 -13.37 7.25
CA ASP A 70 13.94 -13.31 8.70
C ASP A 70 14.77 -12.09 9.09
N VAL A 71 14.16 -11.13 9.78
CA VAL A 71 14.87 -10.04 10.46
C VAL A 71 15.29 -10.54 11.83
N LEU A 72 16.61 -10.67 12.03
CA LEU A 72 17.21 -11.23 13.23
C LEU A 72 17.52 -10.13 14.25
N GLU A 73 18.00 -8.98 13.78
CA GLU A 73 18.36 -7.86 14.63
C GLU A 73 17.85 -6.51 14.12
N LEU A 74 17.40 -5.71 15.06
CA LEU A 74 16.92 -4.35 14.90
C LEU A 74 17.69 -3.45 15.88
N ASP A 75 18.33 -2.40 15.38
CA ASP A 75 19.17 -1.49 16.16
C ASP A 75 20.21 -2.22 17.04
N GLY A 76 20.77 -3.34 16.55
CA GLY A 76 21.72 -4.18 17.29
C GLY A 76 21.11 -5.01 18.42
N LYS A 77 19.78 -5.15 18.47
CA LYS A 77 19.05 -5.99 19.44
C LYS A 77 18.25 -7.07 18.71
N PRO A 78 17.98 -8.23 19.34
CA PRO A 78 17.10 -9.24 18.76
C PRO A 78 15.76 -8.65 18.33
N ALA A 79 15.35 -8.89 17.08
CA ALA A 79 14.14 -8.29 16.51
C ALA A 79 12.89 -8.64 17.31
N LEU A 80 12.79 -9.89 17.77
CA LEU A 80 11.69 -10.35 18.63
C LEU A 80 11.63 -9.58 19.96
N GLN A 81 12.78 -9.20 20.54
CA GLN A 81 12.82 -8.43 21.77
C GLN A 81 12.32 -7.00 21.54
N VAL A 82 12.72 -6.37 20.43
CA VAL A 82 12.24 -5.03 20.07
C VAL A 82 10.73 -5.03 19.89
N LEU A 83 10.19 -6.02 19.17
CA LEU A 83 8.75 -6.17 18.99
C LEU A 83 8.01 -6.45 20.31
N ALA A 84 8.54 -7.34 21.16
CA ALA A 84 7.92 -7.66 22.44
C ALA A 84 7.85 -6.44 23.36
N ALA A 85 8.92 -5.64 23.42
CA ALA A 85 8.95 -4.40 24.19
C ALA A 85 7.94 -3.37 23.65
N LEU A 86 7.79 -3.27 22.33
CA LEU A 86 6.81 -2.41 21.68
C LEU A 86 5.38 -2.82 22.05
N LEU A 87 5.05 -4.11 21.94
CA LEU A 87 3.72 -4.63 22.25
C LEU A 87 3.39 -4.52 23.74
N ALA A 88 4.35 -4.74 24.63
CA ALA A 88 4.14 -4.58 26.07
C ALA A 88 3.89 -3.12 26.48
N ALA A 89 4.37 -2.16 25.69
CA ALA A 89 4.11 -0.73 25.89
C ALA A 89 2.76 -0.27 25.31
N ARG A 90 2.05 -1.12 24.58
CA ARG A 90 0.70 -0.81 24.07
C ARG A 90 -0.30 -0.98 25.21
N ASP A 91 -0.91 0.13 25.62
CA ASP A 91 -1.97 0.17 26.63
C ASP A 91 -3.36 0.41 25.99
N ASP A 92 -3.46 0.21 24.67
CA ASP A 92 -4.67 0.56 23.90
C ASP A 92 -5.66 -0.60 23.73
N GLY A 93 -5.31 -1.83 24.16
CA GLY A 93 -6.16 -3.02 23.98
C GLY A 93 -6.46 -3.34 22.51
N ASP A 94 -5.69 -2.76 21.58
CA ASP A 94 -5.92 -2.87 20.15
C ASP A 94 -5.29 -4.15 19.60
N ASP A 95 -6.13 -5.16 19.38
CA ASP A 95 -5.79 -6.46 18.79
C ASP A 95 -5.69 -6.42 17.25
N SER A 96 -5.67 -5.23 16.64
CA SER A 96 -5.56 -5.10 15.20
C SER A 96 -4.27 -5.76 14.66
N PRO A 97 -4.34 -6.35 13.44
CA PRO A 97 -3.19 -7.04 12.86
C PRO A 97 -1.96 -6.15 12.74
N LEU A 98 -0.80 -6.72 13.12
CA LEU A 98 0.49 -6.11 12.90
C LEU A 98 0.85 -6.12 11.42
N LEU A 99 1.49 -5.05 10.98
CA LEU A 99 2.04 -4.87 9.65
C LEU A 99 3.49 -4.42 9.77
N ALA A 100 4.24 -4.62 8.68
CA ALA A 100 5.62 -4.16 8.55
C ALA A 100 5.70 -3.03 7.53
N GLY A 101 6.22 -1.89 7.95
CA GLY A 101 6.61 -0.78 7.07
C GLY A 101 8.09 -0.87 6.74
N HIS A 102 8.43 -0.77 5.47
CA HIS A 102 9.82 -0.87 5.00
C HIS A 102 10.23 0.39 4.24
N ALA A 103 11.37 0.96 4.62
CA ALA A 103 11.98 2.10 3.96
C ALA A 103 13.46 1.80 3.71
N GLY A 104 13.97 2.11 2.51
CA GLY A 104 15.36 1.87 2.18
C GLY A 104 16.26 3.01 2.70
N PRO A 105 17.57 2.91 2.46
CA PRO A 105 18.51 3.95 2.85
C PRO A 105 18.21 5.26 2.11
N GLY A 106 18.04 6.36 2.84
CA GLY A 106 17.76 7.69 2.29
C GLY A 106 16.28 8.01 2.14
N ASP A 107 15.39 7.07 2.44
CA ASP A 107 13.96 7.31 2.37
C ASP A 107 13.43 8.03 3.60
N ARG A 108 12.48 8.93 3.36
CA ARG A 108 11.75 9.57 4.46
C ARG A 108 10.92 8.52 5.17
N VAL A 109 11.15 8.38 6.47
CA VAL A 109 10.31 7.57 7.35
C VAL A 109 9.01 8.34 7.60
N GLY A 110 7.93 7.98 6.90
CA GLY A 110 6.60 8.61 6.92
C GLY A 110 5.66 7.97 5.89
N ALA A 111 4.35 8.30 5.90
CA ALA A 111 3.31 7.63 5.10
C ALA A 111 3.63 7.54 3.59
N GLU A 112 4.28 8.55 3.01
CA GLU A 112 4.64 8.59 1.60
C GLU A 112 5.90 7.78 1.23
N GLY A 113 6.68 7.34 2.22
CA GLY A 113 7.98 6.68 2.01
C GLY A 113 8.02 5.21 2.43
N LEU A 114 6.90 4.66 2.93
CA LEU A 114 6.82 3.32 3.50
C LEU A 114 6.15 2.33 2.55
N PHE A 115 6.84 1.23 2.29
CA PHE A 115 6.20 0.03 1.78
C PHE A 115 5.56 -0.76 2.92
N VAL A 116 4.23 -0.80 2.92
CA VAL A 116 3.48 -1.60 3.88
C VAL A 116 3.37 -3.03 3.36
N ARG A 117 3.68 -3.98 4.23
CA ARG A 117 3.67 -5.41 3.97
C ARG A 117 3.00 -6.17 5.10
N PRO A 118 2.37 -7.33 4.82
CA PRO A 118 1.92 -8.23 5.85
C PRO A 118 3.08 -8.65 6.74
N PHE A 119 2.83 -8.63 8.04
CA PHE A 119 3.69 -9.28 9.02
C PHE A 119 3.40 -10.78 8.97
N MET A 120 4.40 -11.61 8.67
CA MET A 120 4.16 -13.04 8.44
C MET A 120 4.24 -13.88 9.71
N GLY A 121 5.00 -13.43 10.71
CA GLY A 121 5.08 -14.15 11.98
C GLY A 121 6.42 -13.99 12.70
N LEU A 122 6.64 -14.90 13.64
CA LEU A 122 7.79 -14.91 14.54
C LEU A 122 8.53 -16.23 14.41
N ASP A 123 9.87 -16.17 14.41
CA ASP A 123 10.70 -17.33 14.69
C ASP A 123 11.23 -17.20 16.12
N ARG A 124 10.59 -17.92 17.06
CA ARG A 124 10.96 -17.86 18.47
C ARG A 124 12.32 -18.52 18.75
N ALA A 125 12.71 -19.52 17.97
CA ALA A 125 13.98 -20.22 18.17
C ALA A 125 15.17 -19.32 17.80
N ARG A 126 15.02 -18.54 16.72
CA ARG A 126 16.03 -17.60 16.23
C ARG A 126 15.82 -16.16 16.72
N ALA A 127 14.82 -15.92 17.57
CA ALA A 127 14.40 -14.59 18.03
C ALA A 127 14.15 -13.58 16.89
N ALA A 128 13.60 -14.07 15.77
CA ALA A 128 13.43 -13.32 14.53
C ALA A 128 11.98 -12.87 14.28
N VAL A 129 11.83 -11.84 13.47
CA VAL A 129 10.57 -11.42 12.86
C VAL A 129 10.59 -11.80 11.37
N ARG A 130 9.55 -12.48 10.89
CA ARG A 130 9.42 -12.89 9.48
C ARG A 130 8.62 -11.86 8.69
N LEU A 131 9.19 -11.38 7.60
CA LEU A 131 8.52 -10.54 6.61
C LEU A 131 7.95 -11.39 5.45
N SER A 132 7.10 -10.78 4.63
CA SER A 132 6.52 -11.40 3.42
C SER A 132 7.46 -11.42 2.21
N GLN A 133 8.59 -10.73 2.30
CA GLN A 133 9.62 -10.63 1.27
C GLN A 133 11.01 -10.59 1.93
N PRO A 134 12.10 -10.87 1.18
CA PRO A 134 13.45 -10.73 1.70
C PRO A 134 13.71 -9.33 2.29
N ALA A 135 14.34 -9.31 3.46
CA ALA A 135 14.83 -8.12 4.13
C ALA A 135 16.23 -7.75 3.63
N GLN A 136 16.63 -6.51 3.87
CA GLN A 136 17.96 -6.01 3.55
C GLN A 136 18.54 -5.29 4.77
N GLU A 137 19.79 -5.60 5.10
CA GLU A 137 20.54 -4.90 6.14
C GLU A 137 20.79 -3.44 5.72
N GLY A 138 20.68 -2.50 6.66
CA GLY A 138 20.78 -1.07 6.39
C GLY A 138 19.44 -0.38 6.14
N ASP A 139 18.39 -1.14 5.83
CA ASP A 139 17.05 -0.59 5.66
C ASP A 139 16.35 -0.36 7.01
N ALA A 140 15.32 0.47 7.01
CA ALA A 140 14.46 0.70 8.17
C ALA A 140 13.22 -0.20 8.14
N LEU A 141 12.92 -0.80 9.30
CA LEU A 141 11.69 -1.52 9.60
C LEU A 141 10.85 -0.75 10.61
N LEU A 142 9.57 -0.59 10.32
CA LEU A 142 8.57 -0.04 11.21
C LEU A 142 7.53 -1.11 11.51
N PHE A 143 7.09 -1.17 12.75
CA PHE A 143 5.89 -1.92 13.12
C PHE A 143 4.70 -0.99 13.01
N LEU A 144 3.67 -1.44 12.29
CA LEU A 144 2.46 -0.70 12.03
C LEU A 144 1.25 -1.53 12.48
N THR A 145 0.11 -0.88 12.65
CA THR A 145 -1.18 -1.54 12.85
C THR A 145 -2.19 -1.02 11.85
N ARG A 146 -3.25 -1.79 11.58
CA ARG A 146 -4.43 -1.28 10.88
C ARG A 146 -5.14 -0.26 11.77
N ALA A 147 -5.49 0.90 11.23
CA ALA A 147 -6.17 1.95 11.99
C ALA A 147 -7.15 2.72 11.12
N VAL A 148 -8.44 2.64 11.45
CA VAL A 148 -9.51 3.29 10.69
C VAL A 148 -9.34 4.80 10.69
N ASP A 149 -9.15 5.41 11.86
CA ASP A 149 -9.02 6.86 11.98
C ASP A 149 -7.82 7.41 11.19
N SER A 150 -6.67 6.71 11.25
CA SER A 150 -5.51 7.07 10.44
C SER A 150 -5.79 6.91 8.94
N SER A 151 -6.47 5.84 8.53
CA SER A 151 -6.87 5.62 7.13
C SER A 151 -7.77 6.73 6.60
N ARG A 152 -8.69 7.22 7.43
CA ARG A 152 -9.61 8.31 7.08
C ARG A 152 -8.89 9.65 7.00
N ALA A 153 -8.05 9.95 7.99
CA ALA A 153 -7.25 11.18 8.00
C ALA A 153 -6.31 11.26 6.80
N ASP A 154 -5.62 10.16 6.48
CA ASP A 154 -4.69 10.06 5.35
C ASP A 154 -5.40 10.25 4.00
N LEU A 155 -6.56 9.61 3.79
CA LEU A 155 -7.37 9.83 2.58
C LEU A 155 -7.80 11.29 2.43
N ASN A 156 -8.27 11.93 3.51
CA ASN A 156 -8.68 13.33 3.45
C ASN A 156 -7.50 14.28 3.15
N ALA A 157 -6.35 14.06 3.80
CA ALA A 157 -5.13 14.82 3.53
C ALA A 157 -4.69 14.67 2.07
N MET A 158 -4.64 13.44 1.57
CA MET A 158 -4.31 13.13 0.18
C MET A 158 -5.25 13.82 -0.82
N MET A 159 -6.55 13.89 -0.54
CA MET A 159 -7.49 14.62 -1.40
C MET A 159 -7.28 16.12 -1.38
N ILE A 160 -7.03 16.72 -0.21
CA ILE A 160 -6.72 18.15 -0.09
C ILE A 160 -5.47 18.50 -0.91
N GLU A 161 -4.43 17.69 -0.81
CA GLU A 161 -3.18 17.87 -1.59
C GLU A 161 -3.42 17.69 -3.08
N THR A 162 -4.20 16.68 -3.48
CA THR A 162 -4.57 16.43 -4.88
C THR A 162 -5.26 17.65 -5.49
N LEU A 163 -6.27 18.20 -4.79
CA LEU A 163 -6.97 19.41 -5.26
C LEU A 163 -6.05 20.63 -5.32
N GLY A 164 -5.09 20.73 -4.38
CA GLY A 164 -4.06 21.76 -4.40
C GLY A 164 -3.20 21.71 -5.67
N VAL A 165 -2.77 20.51 -6.09
CA VAL A 165 -1.98 20.32 -7.32
C VAL A 165 -2.80 20.56 -8.57
N LEU A 166 -4.07 20.14 -8.60
CA LEU A 166 -4.96 20.39 -9.72
C LEU A 166 -5.24 21.89 -9.93
N ARG A 167 -4.95 22.75 -8.94
CA ARG A 167 -5.09 24.22 -9.03
C ARG A 167 -6.46 24.65 -9.57
N ARG A 168 -7.52 24.00 -9.12
CA ARG A 168 -8.92 24.21 -9.56
C ARG A 168 -9.22 23.83 -11.02
N ARG A 169 -8.31 23.17 -11.72
CA ARG A 169 -8.65 22.52 -13.00
C ARG A 169 -9.56 21.33 -12.69
N ARG A 170 -10.71 21.28 -13.37
CA ARG A 170 -11.64 20.17 -13.22
C ARG A 170 -11.13 18.98 -14.04
N PRO A 171 -10.77 17.85 -13.41
CA PRO A 171 -10.36 16.66 -14.14
C PRO A 171 -11.53 16.08 -14.93
N ALA A 172 -11.23 15.33 -15.99
CA ALA A 172 -12.25 14.67 -16.81
C ALA A 172 -12.72 13.36 -16.16
N PHE A 173 -11.84 12.69 -15.40
CA PHE A 173 -12.12 11.41 -14.75
C PHE A 173 -11.25 11.19 -13.51
N ALA A 174 -11.68 10.24 -12.69
CA ALA A 174 -10.87 9.62 -11.66
C ALA A 174 -10.97 8.09 -11.73
N LEU A 175 -9.85 7.41 -11.51
CA LEU A 175 -9.75 5.96 -11.40
C LEU A 175 -9.22 5.61 -10.01
N MET A 176 -9.93 4.76 -9.28
CA MET A 176 -9.56 4.37 -7.93
C MET A 176 -9.48 2.86 -7.80
N THR A 177 -8.35 2.37 -7.30
CA THR A 177 -8.17 0.95 -6.97
C THR A 177 -7.94 0.81 -5.48
N ASN A 178 -8.81 0.04 -4.84
CA ASN A 178 -8.79 -0.16 -3.40
C ASN A 178 -8.34 -1.57 -3.05
N CYS A 179 -7.55 -1.70 -1.99
CA CYS A 179 -7.37 -3.01 -1.37
C CYS A 179 -8.70 -3.49 -0.80
N ALA A 180 -9.06 -4.74 -1.03
CA ALA A 180 -10.23 -5.40 -0.45
C ALA A 180 -10.22 -5.30 1.08
N GLY A 181 -9.02 -5.30 1.68
CA GLY A 181 -8.83 -5.07 3.10
C GLY A 181 -9.24 -3.68 3.61
N ARG A 182 -9.57 -2.72 2.73
CA ARG A 182 -10.09 -1.37 3.06
C ARG A 182 -11.61 -1.25 2.94
N GLY A 183 -12.31 -2.34 2.62
CA GLY A 183 -13.75 -2.35 2.41
C GLY A 183 -14.57 -2.10 3.69
N ALA A 184 -15.87 -2.36 3.60
CA ALA A 184 -16.85 -2.08 4.65
C ALA A 184 -16.49 -2.68 6.02
N GLU A 185 -15.93 -3.89 6.06
CA GLU A 185 -15.51 -4.53 7.32
C GLU A 185 -14.44 -3.74 8.06
N PHE A 186 -13.50 -3.15 7.32
CA PHE A 186 -12.46 -2.32 7.91
C PHE A 186 -12.99 -0.92 8.24
N GLN A 187 -13.72 -0.29 7.31
CA GLN A 187 -14.17 1.10 7.48
C GLN A 187 -15.40 1.23 8.39
N GLY A 188 -16.12 0.15 8.66
CA GLY A 188 -17.44 0.14 9.31
C GLY A 188 -18.56 0.74 8.46
N ILE A 189 -18.26 1.18 7.23
CA ILE A 189 -19.18 1.87 6.32
C ILE A 189 -18.88 1.41 4.89
N PRO A 190 -19.89 0.96 4.11
CA PRO A 190 -19.70 0.63 2.69
C PRO A 190 -19.18 1.82 1.88
N ASP A 191 -18.32 1.53 0.91
CA ASP A 191 -17.84 2.48 -0.11
C ASP A 191 -17.24 3.79 0.43
N TYR A 192 -16.77 3.80 1.69
CA TYR A 192 -16.28 5.00 2.38
C TYR A 192 -15.27 5.79 1.53
N ASP A 193 -14.24 5.10 1.04
CA ASP A 193 -13.17 5.71 0.26
C ASP A 193 -13.70 6.37 -1.03
N ALA A 194 -14.57 5.67 -1.77
CA ALA A 194 -15.18 6.19 -3.00
C ALA A 194 -16.12 7.36 -2.73
N ALA A 195 -16.88 7.32 -1.64
CA ALA A 195 -17.77 8.40 -1.23
C ALA A 195 -17.00 9.68 -0.88
N VAL A 196 -15.90 9.56 -0.13
CA VAL A 196 -15.02 10.70 0.20
C VAL A 196 -14.42 11.29 -1.07
N VAL A 197 -13.82 10.47 -1.94
CA VAL A 197 -13.21 10.94 -3.20
C VAL A 197 -14.25 11.64 -4.08
N SER A 198 -15.44 11.04 -4.24
CA SER A 198 -16.53 11.62 -5.03
C SER A 198 -16.99 12.98 -4.49
N GLY A 199 -17.07 13.13 -3.16
CA GLY A 199 -17.41 14.39 -2.52
C GLY A 199 -16.40 15.50 -2.80
N PHE A 200 -15.10 15.19 -2.80
CA PHE A 200 -14.04 16.16 -3.14
C PHE A 200 -14.00 16.52 -4.63
N LEU A 201 -14.33 15.59 -5.53
CA LEU A 201 -14.22 15.80 -6.97
C LEU A 201 -15.46 16.43 -7.62
N ASP A 202 -16.58 16.55 -6.90
CA ASP A 202 -17.78 17.29 -7.31
C ASP A 202 -18.28 16.97 -8.75
N GLY A 203 -18.83 15.77 -8.90
CA GLY A 203 -19.46 15.31 -10.14
C GLY A 203 -18.49 14.92 -11.27
N VAL A 204 -17.20 14.78 -10.97
CA VAL A 204 -16.25 14.10 -11.87
C VAL A 204 -16.54 12.59 -11.84
N PRO A 205 -16.63 11.92 -13.01
CA PRO A 205 -16.81 10.47 -13.05
C PRO A 205 -15.69 9.74 -12.31
N LEU A 206 -16.07 8.93 -11.33
CA LEU A 206 -15.18 8.03 -10.59
C LEU A 206 -15.50 6.59 -11.00
N ALA A 207 -14.49 5.85 -11.44
CA ALA A 207 -14.56 4.42 -11.70
C ALA A 207 -13.46 3.68 -10.96
N GLY A 208 -13.65 2.38 -10.70
CA GLY A 208 -12.71 1.65 -9.88
C GLY A 208 -13.16 0.26 -9.51
N PHE A 209 -12.37 -0.39 -8.67
CA PHE A 209 -12.68 -1.71 -8.10
C PHE A 209 -11.89 -1.95 -6.81
N PHE A 210 -12.36 -2.94 -6.04
CA PHE A 210 -11.62 -3.53 -4.93
C PHE A 210 -10.83 -4.76 -5.42
N GLY A 211 -9.57 -4.89 -5.01
CA GLY A 211 -8.68 -5.99 -5.39
C GLY A 211 -7.80 -6.49 -4.24
N GLY A 212 -7.02 -7.54 -4.49
CA GLY A 212 -6.05 -8.09 -3.53
C GLY A 212 -4.79 -7.24 -3.39
N PHE A 213 -4.46 -6.43 -4.40
CA PHE A 213 -3.33 -5.50 -4.38
C PHE A 213 -3.56 -4.30 -5.31
N GLU A 214 -2.75 -3.27 -5.13
CA GLU A 214 -2.76 -2.06 -5.96
C GLU A 214 -1.41 -1.88 -6.67
N LEU A 215 -1.45 -1.34 -7.89
CA LEU A 215 -0.29 -0.87 -8.63
C LEU A 215 -0.29 0.65 -8.58
N GLY A 216 0.79 1.23 -8.10
CA GLY A 216 0.92 2.67 -7.96
C GLY A 216 2.36 3.13 -7.87
N PRO A 217 2.60 4.45 -7.94
CA PRO A 217 3.93 5.00 -7.90
C PRO A 217 4.57 4.80 -6.53
N PHE A 218 5.86 4.50 -6.53
CA PHE A 218 6.73 4.56 -5.37
C PHE A 218 8.17 4.78 -5.84
N ARG A 219 8.82 5.85 -5.38
CA ARG A 219 10.19 6.24 -5.80
C ARG A 219 10.39 6.28 -7.32
N GLY A 220 9.43 6.88 -8.03
CA GLY A 220 9.50 7.05 -9.49
C GLY A 220 9.30 5.77 -10.30
N LYS A 221 8.94 4.64 -9.66
CA LYS A 221 8.63 3.37 -10.33
C LYS A 221 7.21 2.92 -9.97
N THR A 222 6.56 2.15 -10.84
CA THR A 222 5.34 1.43 -10.44
C THR A 222 5.72 0.26 -9.55
N GLN A 223 5.01 0.12 -8.44
CA GLN A 223 5.23 -0.89 -7.43
C GLN A 223 3.89 -1.49 -6.97
N LEU A 224 3.97 -2.69 -6.41
CA LEU A 224 2.83 -3.35 -5.79
C LEU A 224 2.67 -2.88 -4.34
N HIS A 225 1.46 -2.45 -4.03
CA HIS A 225 1.03 -1.97 -2.73
C HIS A 225 -0.04 -2.88 -2.15
N LEU A 226 -0.11 -2.89 -0.82
CA LEU A 226 -1.08 -3.65 -0.03
C LEU A 226 -1.62 -2.73 1.06
N PHE A 227 -2.85 -2.98 1.50
CA PHE A 227 -3.54 -2.17 2.52
C PHE A 227 -3.64 -0.68 2.14
N SER A 228 -3.68 -0.40 0.84
CA SER A 228 -3.68 0.94 0.28
C SER A 228 -4.86 1.17 -0.65
N ALA A 229 -5.05 2.42 -1.05
CA ALA A 229 -5.81 2.76 -2.24
C ALA A 229 -4.96 3.67 -3.13
N VAL A 230 -5.05 3.46 -4.44
CA VAL A 230 -4.38 4.29 -5.45
C VAL A 230 -5.44 5.05 -6.22
N LEU A 231 -5.28 6.37 -6.29
CA LEU A 231 -6.16 7.27 -7.01
C LEU A 231 -5.38 7.90 -8.17
N ALA A 232 -5.94 7.81 -9.37
CA ALA A 232 -5.49 8.54 -10.55
C ALA A 232 -6.55 9.57 -10.92
N VAL A 233 -6.19 10.84 -11.00
CA VAL A 233 -7.08 11.92 -11.40
C VAL A 233 -6.53 12.58 -12.65
N GLY A 234 -7.27 12.56 -13.74
CA GLY A 234 -6.77 12.97 -15.05
C GLY A 234 -7.83 13.59 -15.94
N GLY A 235 -7.39 14.27 -16.99
CA GLY A 235 -8.23 14.92 -17.97
C GLY A 235 -7.46 15.92 -18.81
#